data_AF-A0A1F7U8Y7-F1
#
_entry.id   AF-A0A1F7U8Y7-F1
#
_cell.length_a   1.000
_cell.length_b   1.000
_cell.length_c   1.000
_cell.angle_alpha   90.00
_cell.angle_beta   90.00
_cell.angle_gamma   90.00
#
_symmetry.space_group_name_H-M   'P 1'
#
loop_
_entity.id
_entity.type
_entity.pdbx_description
1 polymer ?
#
loop_
_entity_poly.entity_id
_entity_poly.type
_entity_poly.pdbx_seq_one_letter_code
_entity_poly.pdbx_strand_id
1 'polypeptide(L)'
;MPLAVMPLLFGIQQAVEGVVWISSGTPWLQAAASFTYLLFSHMLWPFYVPFAVGAIEPPGRRKTVLKGFFLVGVALSLWIASYIFSGPVTATLGACCVVYQNNLPPIPYVLAAYVFVTCFSCLISSHKYIRVLGFALMGALAISLWYYRLGFYSVWCFFSAILSGIIYAHLREGRGLVPAQVREFIKNGRRPKTG
;
A
#
# COMPACT_ATOMS: atom_id res chain seq x y z
N MET A 1 12.03 9.20 2.49
CA MET A 1 11.21 9.03 1.28
C MET A 1 10.00 8.17 1.63
N PRO A 2 8.76 8.70 1.61
CA PRO A 2 7.55 7.94 1.99
C PRO A 2 7.36 6.64 1.19
N LEU A 3 7.79 6.63 -0.08
CA LEU A 3 7.78 5.43 -0.92
C LEU A 3 8.57 4.25 -0.32
N ALA A 4 9.71 4.52 0.34
CA ALA A 4 10.55 3.49 0.95
C ALA A 4 9.91 2.82 2.18
N VAL A 5 8.85 3.43 2.73
CA VAL A 5 8.12 2.92 3.89
C VAL A 5 7.00 1.97 3.46
N MET A 6 6.57 1.99 2.18
CA MET A 6 5.50 1.10 1.69
C MET A 6 5.78 -0.40 1.94
N PRO A 7 6.97 -0.95 1.65
CA PRO A 7 7.23 -2.37 1.91
C PRO A 7 7.15 -2.73 3.39
N LEU A 8 7.57 -1.82 4.28
CA LEU A 8 7.46 -2.01 5.73
C LEU A 8 5.99 -2.02 6.18
N LEU A 9 5.17 -1.10 5.67
CA LEU A 9 3.74 -1.04 5.99
C LEU A 9 3.00 -2.29 5.50
N PHE A 10 3.30 -2.76 4.29
CA PHE A 10 2.76 -4.04 3.80
C PHE A 10 3.22 -5.22 4.67
N GLY A 11 4.50 -5.26 5.08
CA GLY A 11 5.01 -6.30 5.98
C GLY A 11 4.29 -6.31 7.34
N ILE A 12 4.05 -5.14 7.94
CA ILE A 12 3.26 -5.01 9.17
C ILE A 12 1.84 -5.49 8.94
N GLN A 13 1.19 -5.06 7.84
CA GLN A 13 -0.16 -5.49 7.51
C GLN A 13 -0.26 -7.01 7.38
N GLN A 14 0.70 -7.66 6.74
CA GLN A 14 0.75 -9.12 6.59
C GLN A 14 1.04 -9.83 7.93
N ALA A 15 1.87 -9.24 8.79
CA ALA A 15 2.06 -9.76 10.15
C ALA A 15 0.77 -9.70 10.97
N VAL A 16 0.03 -8.59 10.87
CA VAL A 16 -1.29 -8.44 11.51
C VAL A 16 -2.28 -9.48 11.00
N GLU A 17 -2.31 -9.74 9.69
CA GLU A 17 -3.13 -10.81 9.12
C GLU A 17 -2.73 -12.20 9.64
N GLY A 18 -1.43 -12.46 9.82
CA GLY A 18 -0.94 -13.65 10.51
C GLY A 18 -1.47 -13.79 11.94
N VAL A 19 -1.63 -12.68 12.68
CA VAL A 19 -2.27 -12.67 14.01
C VAL A 19 -3.75 -13.04 13.91
N VAL A 20 -4.46 -12.59 12.86
CA VAL A 20 -5.86 -12.99 12.61
C VAL A 20 -6.01 -14.51 12.44
N TRP A 21 -5.05 -15.15 11.76
CA TRP A 21 -5.05 -16.61 11.57
C TRP A 21 -4.89 -17.39 12.88
N ILE A 22 -3.93 -16.99 13.73
CA ILE A 22 -3.64 -17.73 14.98
C ILE A 22 -4.62 -17.41 16.12
N SER A 23 -5.48 -16.40 15.96
CA SER A 23 -6.42 -15.94 17.00
C SER A 23 -7.81 -16.57 16.90
N SER A 24 -8.00 -17.62 16.10
CA SER A 24 -9.30 -18.31 15.89
C SER A 24 -10.00 -18.80 17.16
N GLY A 25 -9.27 -19.02 18.26
CA GLY A 25 -9.82 -19.37 19.57
C GLY A 25 -9.89 -18.23 20.58
N THR A 26 -9.52 -17.00 20.21
CA THR A 26 -9.46 -15.83 21.11
C THR A 26 -10.21 -14.65 20.48
N PRO A 27 -11.54 -14.54 20.69
CA PRO A 27 -12.40 -13.60 19.95
C PRO A 27 -11.96 -12.14 20.04
N TRP A 28 -11.54 -11.67 21.21
CA TRP A 28 -11.11 -10.27 21.40
C TRP A 28 -9.82 -9.95 20.64
N LEU A 29 -8.88 -10.90 20.56
CA LEU A 29 -7.62 -10.74 19.83
C LEU A 29 -7.88 -10.76 18.33
N GLN A 30 -8.74 -11.67 17.87
CA GLN A 30 -9.14 -11.75 16.47
C GLN A 30 -9.86 -10.47 16.02
N ALA A 31 -10.76 -9.94 16.84
CA ALA A 31 -11.43 -8.66 16.58
C ALA A 31 -10.42 -7.50 16.50
N ALA A 32 -9.50 -7.38 17.46
CA ALA A 32 -8.48 -6.33 17.47
C ALA A 32 -7.52 -6.41 16.27
N ALA A 33 -7.06 -7.62 15.92
CA ALA A 33 -6.20 -7.84 14.77
C ALA A 33 -6.94 -7.57 13.45
N SER A 34 -8.19 -8.01 13.33
CA SER A 34 -9.03 -7.75 12.14
C SER A 34 -9.31 -6.27 11.96
N PHE A 35 -9.63 -5.57 13.06
CA PHE A 35 -9.81 -4.12 13.05
C PHE A 35 -8.54 -3.42 12.56
N THR A 36 -7.39 -3.77 13.14
CA THR A 36 -6.08 -3.24 12.73
C THR A 36 -5.81 -3.51 11.25
N TYR A 37 -6.07 -4.73 10.78
CA TYR A 37 -5.92 -5.11 9.38
C TYR A 37 -6.79 -4.24 8.46
N LEU A 38 -8.03 -3.95 8.85
CA LEU A 38 -8.92 -3.08 8.09
C LEU A 38 -8.44 -1.62 8.03
N LEU A 39 -7.83 -1.10 9.10
CA LEU A 39 -7.22 0.24 9.06
C LEU A 39 -6.13 0.33 7.98
N PHE A 40 -5.27 -0.69 7.90
CA PHE A 40 -4.26 -0.75 6.85
C PHE A 40 -4.89 -0.93 5.47
N SER A 41 -5.69 -1.98 5.29
CA SER A 41 -6.21 -2.36 3.98
C SER A 41 -7.20 -1.36 3.38
N HIS A 42 -8.00 -0.65 4.19
CA HIS A 42 -9.06 0.22 3.68
C HIS A 42 -8.79 1.72 3.90
N MET A 43 -8.16 2.11 5.01
CA MET A 43 -7.95 3.52 5.32
C MET A 43 -6.58 4.04 4.90
N LEU A 44 -5.50 3.28 5.12
CA LEU A 44 -4.14 3.79 4.90
C LEU A 44 -3.84 4.06 3.43
N TRP A 45 -4.05 3.08 2.56
CA TRP A 45 -3.55 3.13 1.19
C TRP A 45 -4.19 4.21 0.29
N PRO A 46 -5.50 4.51 0.35
CA PRO A 46 -6.09 5.52 -0.53
C PRO A 46 -5.44 6.89 -0.40
N PHE A 47 -5.05 7.32 0.79
CA PHE A 47 -4.29 8.57 0.94
C PHE A 47 -2.77 8.35 0.85
N TYR A 48 -2.25 7.23 1.37
CA TYR A 48 -0.80 7.05 1.48
C TYR A 48 -0.12 6.84 0.13
N VAL A 49 -0.74 6.09 -0.79
CA VAL A 49 -0.20 5.82 -2.13
C VAL A 49 -0.01 7.12 -2.93
N PRO A 50 -1.03 7.96 -3.17
CA PRO A 50 -0.85 9.20 -3.92
C PRO A 50 0.09 10.18 -3.20
N PHE A 51 0.12 10.18 -1.87
CA PHE A 51 1.11 10.95 -1.11
C PHE A 51 2.55 10.48 -1.40
N ALA A 52 2.79 9.17 -1.33
CA ALA A 52 4.11 8.59 -1.53
C ALA A 52 4.62 8.77 -2.97
N VAL A 53 3.74 8.62 -3.96
CA VAL A 53 4.05 8.88 -5.37
C VAL A 53 4.26 10.38 -5.61
N GLY A 54 3.41 11.25 -5.04
CA GLY A 54 3.55 12.70 -5.15
C GLY A 54 4.83 13.26 -4.53
N ALA A 55 5.36 12.60 -3.49
CA ALA A 55 6.60 13.00 -2.82
C ALA A 55 7.84 12.88 -3.72
N ILE A 56 7.85 11.92 -4.66
CA ILE A 56 8.97 11.69 -5.60
C ILE A 56 8.74 12.33 -6.97
N GLU A 57 7.55 12.87 -7.23
CA GLU A 57 7.21 13.46 -8.52
C GLU A 57 7.81 14.89 -8.65
N PRO A 58 8.43 15.22 -9.79
CA PRO A 58 8.95 16.56 -10.05
C PRO A 58 7.85 17.63 -10.05
N PRO A 59 8.18 18.91 -9.80
CA PRO A 59 7.22 20.01 -9.91
C PRO A 59 6.56 20.06 -11.29
N GLY A 60 5.25 20.28 -11.34
CA GLY A 60 4.49 20.38 -12.59
C GLY A 60 3.06 19.86 -12.48
N ARG A 61 2.37 19.76 -13.63
CA ARG A 61 0.96 19.37 -13.71
C ARG A 61 0.68 18.01 -13.05
N ARG A 62 1.54 17.01 -13.23
CA ARG A 62 1.39 15.67 -12.64
C ARG A 62 1.36 15.72 -11.11
N LYS A 63 2.26 16.50 -10.49
CA LYS A 63 2.29 16.68 -9.04
C LYS A 63 1.02 17.35 -8.50
N THR A 64 0.46 18.32 -9.23
CA THR A 64 -0.82 18.93 -8.86
C THR A 64 -1.97 17.93 -8.95
N VAL A 65 -2.00 17.10 -10.00
CA VAL A 65 -2.99 16.02 -10.12
C VAL A 65 -2.84 15.03 -8.97
N LEU A 66 -1.63 14.59 -8.64
CA LEU A 66 -1.38 13.68 -7.51
C LEU A 66 -1.81 14.27 -6.14
N LYS A 67 -1.70 15.58 -5.96
CA LYS A 67 -2.28 16.26 -4.77
C LYS A 67 -3.80 16.14 -4.75
N GLY A 68 -4.47 16.29 -5.90
CA GLY A 68 -5.91 16.04 -6.02
C GLY A 68 -6.28 14.60 -5.63
N PHE A 69 -5.55 13.62 -6.16
CA PHE A 69 -5.69 12.20 -5.79
C PHE A 69 -5.50 11.99 -4.27
N PHE A 70 -4.50 12.63 -3.67
CA PHE A 70 -4.29 12.58 -2.23
C PHE A 70 -5.50 13.10 -1.44
N LEU A 71 -6.05 14.26 -1.81
CA LEU A 71 -7.22 14.83 -1.14
C LEU A 71 -8.46 13.94 -1.27
N VAL A 72 -8.70 13.39 -2.47
CA VAL A 72 -9.78 12.42 -2.69
C VAL A 72 -9.55 11.15 -1.86
N GLY A 73 -8.30 10.68 -1.78
CA GLY A 73 -7.89 9.56 -0.95
C GLY A 73 -8.16 9.78 0.53
N VAL A 74 -7.85 10.97 1.05
CA VAL A 74 -8.16 11.35 2.44
C VAL A 74 -9.67 11.34 2.68
N ALA A 75 -10.45 11.97 1.80
CA ALA A 75 -11.91 11.99 1.91
C ALA A 75 -12.50 10.57 1.88
N LEU A 76 -12.05 9.72 0.95
CA LEU A 76 -12.46 8.33 0.85
C LEU A 76 -12.09 7.54 2.11
N SER A 77 -10.90 7.75 2.65
CA SER A 77 -10.42 7.05 3.85
C SER A 77 -11.21 7.43 5.09
N LEU A 78 -11.52 8.72 5.26
CA LEU A 78 -12.37 9.20 6.36
C LEU A 78 -13.81 8.67 6.23
N TRP A 79 -14.33 8.64 5.01
CA TRP A 79 -15.64 8.07 4.75
C TRP A 79 -15.68 6.57 5.08
N ILE A 80 -14.72 5.77 4.61
CA ILE A 80 -14.60 4.34 4.97
C ILE A 80 -14.44 4.17 6.48
N ALA A 81 -13.63 5.01 7.14
CA ALA A 81 -13.44 4.99 8.58
C ALA A 81 -14.79 5.08 9.32
N SER A 82 -15.68 5.98 8.90
CA SER A 82 -17.00 6.14 9.54
C SER A 82 -17.79 4.83 9.61
N TYR A 83 -17.67 3.95 8.61
CA TYR A 83 -18.32 2.63 8.60
C TYR A 83 -17.58 1.60 9.45
N ILE A 84 -16.24 1.58 9.37
CA ILE A 84 -15.41 0.64 10.15
C ILE A 84 -15.56 0.88 11.64
N PHE A 85 -15.60 2.15 12.08
CA PHE A 85 -15.75 2.50 13.49
C PHE A 85 -17.19 2.35 14.01
N SER A 86 -18.19 2.34 13.13
CA SER A 86 -19.61 2.23 13.52
C SER A 86 -20.16 0.81 13.48
N GLY A 87 -19.41 -0.15 12.93
CA GLY A 87 -19.87 -1.52 12.70
C GLY A 87 -19.01 -2.58 13.37
N PRO A 88 -19.57 -3.77 13.66
CA PRO A 88 -18.76 -4.90 14.07
C PRO A 88 -17.80 -5.31 12.94
N VAL A 89 -16.56 -5.57 13.30
CA VAL A 89 -15.54 -6.13 12.40
C VAL A 89 -15.34 -7.58 12.78
N THR A 90 -15.68 -8.49 11.86
CA THR A 90 -15.46 -9.93 12.04
C THR A 90 -14.63 -10.49 10.90
N ALA A 91 -13.82 -11.49 11.21
CA ALA A 91 -13.04 -12.24 10.25
C ALA A 91 -13.42 -13.71 10.31
N THR A 92 -13.70 -14.30 9.15
CA THR A 92 -13.91 -15.74 9.01
C THR A 92 -12.73 -16.34 8.25
N LEU A 93 -12.19 -17.42 8.79
CA LEU A 93 -11.07 -18.13 8.16
C LEU A 93 -11.63 -19.04 7.05
N GLY A 94 -11.32 -18.70 5.80
CA GLY A 94 -11.54 -19.59 4.66
C GLY A 94 -10.40 -20.60 4.51
N ALA A 95 -10.48 -21.48 3.50
CA ALA A 95 -9.49 -22.53 3.31
C ALA A 95 -8.06 -21.99 3.01
N CYS A 96 -7.97 -20.87 2.27
CA CYS A 96 -6.69 -20.27 1.86
C CYS A 96 -6.61 -18.75 2.08
N CYS A 97 -7.67 -18.12 2.61
CA CYS A 97 -7.74 -16.67 2.77
C CYS A 97 -8.64 -16.28 3.93
N VAL A 98 -8.45 -15.06 4.44
CA VAL A 98 -9.33 -14.48 5.46
C VAL A 98 -10.41 -13.67 4.77
N VAL A 99 -11.66 -13.94 5.14
CA VAL A 99 -12.82 -13.19 4.67
C VAL A 99 -13.23 -12.21 5.76
N TYR A 100 -13.13 -10.92 5.46
CA TYR A 100 -13.52 -9.86 6.39
C TYR A 100 -14.96 -9.45 6.11
N GLN A 101 -15.78 -9.46 7.15
CA GLN A 101 -17.14 -8.93 7.12
C GLN A 101 -17.13 -7.57 7.81
N ASN A 102 -17.72 -6.58 7.13
CA ASN A 102 -17.83 -5.22 7.63
C ASN A 102 -19.15 -4.61 7.12
N ASN A 103 -19.50 -3.46 7.68
CA ASN A 103 -20.69 -2.71 7.29
C ASN A 103 -20.45 -1.80 6.09
N LEU A 104 -19.38 -2.01 5.31
CA LEU A 104 -19.19 -1.21 4.11
C LEU A 104 -20.32 -1.55 3.13
N PRO A 105 -20.98 -0.53 2.57
CA PRO A 105 -22.06 -0.78 1.65
C PRO A 105 -21.51 -1.52 0.43
N PRO A 106 -22.25 -2.52 -0.12
CA PRO A 106 -21.83 -3.33 -1.27
C PRO A 106 -21.91 -2.50 -2.55
N ILE A 107 -21.06 -1.51 -2.64
CA ILE A 107 -21.08 -0.50 -3.68
C ILE A 107 -19.85 -0.77 -4.53
N PRO A 108 -19.99 -1.33 -5.75
CA PRO A 108 -18.86 -1.51 -6.67
C PRO A 108 -18.11 -0.19 -6.92
N TYR A 109 -18.78 0.95 -6.74
CA TYR A 109 -18.18 2.28 -6.80
C TYR A 109 -17.14 2.56 -5.70
N VAL A 110 -17.24 1.98 -4.49
CA VAL A 110 -16.22 2.18 -3.43
C VAL A 110 -14.92 1.51 -3.82
N LEU A 111 -15.00 0.25 -4.29
CA LEU A 111 -13.85 -0.44 -4.83
C LEU A 111 -13.29 0.30 -6.05
N ALA A 112 -14.14 0.77 -6.96
CA ALA A 112 -13.70 1.55 -8.11
C ALA A 112 -12.99 2.85 -7.69
N ALA A 113 -13.53 3.59 -6.72
CA ALA A 113 -12.92 4.81 -6.19
C ALA A 113 -11.58 4.52 -5.49
N TYR A 114 -11.52 3.45 -4.71
CA TYR A 114 -10.29 3.00 -4.04
C TYR A 114 -9.21 2.67 -5.08
N VAL A 115 -9.54 1.86 -6.08
CA VAL A 115 -8.62 1.45 -7.16
C VAL A 115 -8.23 2.64 -8.01
N PHE A 116 -9.17 3.54 -8.28
CA PHE A 116 -8.90 4.79 -8.96
C PHE A 116 -7.84 5.57 -8.19
N VAL A 117 -8.05 5.84 -6.90
CA VAL A 117 -7.12 6.68 -6.15
C VAL A 117 -5.75 6.01 -5.98
N THR A 118 -5.70 4.70 -5.75
CA THR A 118 -4.45 3.97 -5.50
C THR A 118 -3.70 3.61 -6.78
N CYS A 119 -4.34 2.97 -7.76
CA CYS A 119 -3.66 2.50 -8.97
C CYS A 119 -3.46 3.64 -9.98
N PHE A 120 -4.45 4.50 -10.24
CA PHE A 120 -4.27 5.57 -11.23
C PHE A 120 -3.29 6.65 -10.76
N SER A 121 -3.16 6.89 -9.46
CA SER A 121 -2.11 7.77 -8.95
C SER A 121 -0.71 7.23 -9.31
N CYS A 122 -0.49 5.92 -9.22
CA CYS A 122 0.74 5.29 -9.71
C CYS A 122 0.90 5.45 -11.25
N LEU A 123 -0.16 5.26 -12.03
CA LEU A 123 -0.11 5.35 -13.50
C LEU A 123 0.23 6.76 -14.02
N ILE A 124 -0.14 7.81 -13.27
CA ILE A 124 0.13 9.20 -13.62
C ILE A 124 1.60 9.59 -13.41
N SER A 125 2.34 8.84 -12.59
CA SER A 125 3.73 9.18 -12.26
C SER A 125 4.62 9.23 -13.50
N SER A 126 5.58 10.17 -13.48
CA SER A 126 6.66 10.24 -14.48
C SER A 126 7.59 9.03 -14.46
N HIS A 127 7.70 8.36 -13.32
CA HIS A 127 8.63 7.26 -13.11
C HIS A 127 8.11 5.95 -13.70
N LYS A 128 8.87 5.35 -14.64
CA LYS A 128 8.49 4.09 -15.31
C LYS A 128 8.19 2.95 -14.31
N TYR A 129 9.00 2.80 -13.27
CA TYR A 129 8.84 1.73 -12.29
C TYR A 129 7.55 1.87 -11.47
N ILE A 130 7.13 3.09 -11.12
CA ILE A 130 5.85 3.34 -10.44
C ILE A 130 4.66 2.99 -11.34
N ARG A 131 4.75 3.30 -12.64
CA ARG A 131 3.71 2.91 -13.60
C ARG A 131 3.59 1.40 -13.75
N VAL A 132 4.73 0.70 -13.82
CA VAL A 132 4.76 -0.79 -13.83
C VAL A 132 4.12 -1.34 -12.56
N LEU A 133 4.43 -0.79 -11.39
CA LEU A 133 3.78 -1.15 -10.13
C LEU A 133 2.27 -0.95 -10.20
N GLY A 134 1.79 0.18 -10.73
CA GLY A 134 0.36 0.46 -10.92
C GLY A 134 -0.35 -0.59 -11.77
N PHE A 135 0.22 -0.95 -12.93
CA PHE A 135 -0.33 -2.02 -13.77
C PHE A 135 -0.28 -3.40 -13.09
N ALA A 136 0.81 -3.72 -12.40
CA ALA A 136 0.93 -4.98 -11.67
C ALA A 136 -0.11 -5.09 -10.54
N LEU A 137 -0.38 -4.01 -9.82
CA LEU A 137 -1.42 -3.96 -8.78
C LEU A 137 -2.82 -4.15 -9.36
N MET A 138 -3.11 -3.57 -10.53
CA MET A 138 -4.38 -3.81 -11.23
C MET A 138 -4.53 -5.26 -11.70
N GLY A 139 -3.46 -5.86 -12.24
CA GLY A 139 -3.44 -7.27 -12.60
C GLY A 139 -3.66 -8.19 -11.39
N ALA A 140 -2.98 -7.91 -10.28
CA ALA A 140 -3.15 -8.63 -9.01
C ALA A 140 -4.58 -8.52 -8.47
N LEU A 141 -5.21 -7.35 -8.59
CA LEU A 141 -6.61 -7.15 -8.23
C LEU A 141 -7.52 -8.02 -9.11
N ALA A 142 -7.33 -8.01 -10.43
CA ALA A 142 -8.13 -8.80 -11.35
C ALA A 142 -8.05 -10.30 -11.05
N ILE A 143 -6.85 -10.82 -10.78
CA ILE A 143 -6.63 -12.21 -10.35
C ILE A 143 -7.35 -12.48 -9.02
N SER A 144 -7.24 -11.58 -8.05
CA SER A 144 -7.86 -11.73 -6.73
C SER A 144 -9.39 -11.76 -6.83
N LEU A 145 -9.99 -10.89 -7.65
CA LEU A 145 -11.44 -10.87 -7.88
C LEU A 145 -11.93 -12.11 -8.63
N TRP A 146 -11.14 -12.66 -9.55
CA TRP A 146 -11.50 -13.83 -10.34
C TRP A 146 -11.51 -15.11 -9.51
N TYR A 147 -10.46 -15.36 -8.73
CA TYR A 147 -10.29 -16.61 -7.98
C TYR A 147 -10.78 -16.56 -6.53
N TYR A 148 -10.78 -15.37 -5.90
CA TYR A 148 -11.00 -15.21 -4.46
C TYR A 148 -12.06 -14.15 -4.15
N ARG A 149 -13.21 -14.19 -4.82
CA ARG A 149 -14.25 -13.15 -4.75
C ARG A 149 -14.65 -12.72 -3.33
N LEU A 150 -14.66 -13.62 -2.35
CA LEU A 150 -14.98 -13.31 -0.95
C LEU A 150 -13.76 -12.83 -0.13
N GLY A 151 -12.57 -13.32 -0.45
CA GLY A 151 -11.31 -12.99 0.24
C GLY A 151 -10.42 -12.01 -0.53
N PHE A 152 -10.94 -11.32 -1.54
CA PHE A 152 -10.12 -10.59 -2.50
C PHE A 152 -9.30 -9.47 -1.85
N TYR A 153 -9.81 -8.83 -0.78
CA TYR A 153 -9.07 -7.82 -0.02
C TYR A 153 -7.78 -8.39 0.58
N SER A 154 -7.87 -9.56 1.22
CA SER A 154 -6.73 -10.28 1.80
C SER A 154 -5.71 -10.65 0.71
N VAL A 155 -6.17 -11.31 -0.35
CA VAL A 155 -5.32 -11.81 -1.43
C VAL A 155 -4.66 -10.68 -2.22
N TRP A 156 -5.40 -9.61 -2.51
CA TRP A 156 -4.83 -8.46 -3.21
C TRP A 156 -3.76 -7.76 -2.37
N CYS A 157 -3.93 -7.66 -1.06
CA CYS A 157 -2.93 -7.10 -0.17
C CYS A 157 -1.68 -7.98 -0.06
N PHE A 158 -1.83 -9.31 -0.05
CA PHE A 158 -0.71 -10.25 -0.12
C PHE A 158 0.12 -10.06 -1.40
N PHE A 159 -0.54 -10.00 -2.57
CA PHE A 159 0.16 -9.70 -3.83
C PHE A 159 0.78 -8.31 -3.83
N SER A 160 0.11 -7.30 -3.27
CA SER A 160 0.63 -5.94 -3.15
C SER A 160 1.89 -5.90 -2.27
N ALA A 161 1.94 -6.70 -1.20
CA ALA A 161 3.12 -6.86 -0.36
C ALA A 161 4.30 -7.45 -1.15
N ILE A 162 4.07 -8.50 -1.94
CA ILE A 162 5.09 -9.09 -2.83
C ILE A 162 5.57 -8.05 -3.85
N LEU A 163 4.64 -7.37 -4.52
CA LEU A 163 4.95 -6.35 -5.54
C LEU A 163 5.68 -5.14 -4.96
N SER A 164 5.48 -4.81 -3.69
CA SER A 164 6.25 -3.77 -3.00
C SER A 164 7.75 -4.09 -2.94
N GLY A 165 8.14 -5.36 -3.11
CA GLY A 165 9.54 -5.77 -3.28
C GLY A 165 10.23 -5.11 -4.48
N ILE A 166 9.48 -4.72 -5.52
CA ILE A 166 10.01 -3.96 -6.66
C ILE A 166 10.54 -2.59 -6.19
N ILE A 167 9.83 -1.93 -5.27
CA ILE A 167 10.26 -0.66 -4.67
C ILE A 167 11.57 -0.88 -3.91
N TYR A 168 11.65 -1.95 -3.13
CA TYR A 168 12.87 -2.29 -2.37
C TYR A 168 14.07 -2.57 -3.27
N ALA A 169 13.89 -3.36 -4.33
CA ALA A 169 14.93 -3.65 -5.31
C ALA A 169 15.46 -2.37 -5.98
N HIS A 170 14.55 -1.50 -6.43
CA HIS A 170 14.93 -0.23 -7.05
C HIS A 170 15.69 0.69 -6.08
N LEU A 171 15.28 0.77 -4.81
CA LEU A 171 15.98 1.55 -3.79
C LEU A 171 17.38 0.97 -3.49
N ARG A 172 17.54 -0.36 -3.54
CA ARG A 172 18.83 -1.03 -3.34
C ARG A 172 19.78 -0.73 -4.50
N GLU A 173 19.30 -0.81 -5.73
CA GLU A 173 20.07 -0.45 -6.94
C GLU A 173 20.46 1.03 -6.93
N GLY A 174 19.54 1.92 -6.57
CA GLY A 174 19.81 3.35 -6.44
C GLY A 174 20.87 3.70 -5.37
N ARG A 175 20.97 2.90 -4.29
CA ARG A 175 22.06 3.00 -3.31
C ARG A 175 23.39 2.43 -3.82
N GLY A 176 23.36 1.51 -4.78
CA GLY A 176 24.54 0.96 -5.45
C GLY A 176 25.20 1.93 -6.44
N LEU A 177 24.48 2.99 -6.84
CA LEU A 177 24.97 4.05 -7.74
C LEU A 177 25.63 5.22 -7.00
N VAL A 178 25.78 5.14 -5.67
CA VAL A 178 26.69 6.07 -4.96
C VAL A 178 28.09 5.79 -5.50
N PRO A 179 28.73 6.75 -6.22
CA PRO A 179 30.05 6.51 -6.80
C PRO A 179 30.98 6.01 -5.70
N ALA A 180 31.84 5.03 -6.01
CA ALA A 180 32.80 4.50 -5.04
C ALA A 180 33.59 5.63 -4.34
N GLN A 181 33.81 6.75 -5.04
CA GLN A 181 34.41 7.99 -4.55
C GLN A 181 33.62 8.69 -3.42
N VAL A 182 32.28 8.73 -3.50
CA VAL A 182 31.43 9.30 -2.44
C VAL A 182 31.35 8.36 -1.24
N ARG A 183 31.39 7.04 -1.50
CA ARG A 183 31.45 6.01 -0.45
C ARG A 183 32.78 6.07 0.31
N GLU A 184 33.88 6.25 -0.41
CA GLU A 184 35.22 6.53 0.13
C GLU A 184 35.25 7.87 0.88
N PHE A 185 34.64 8.92 0.35
CA PHE A 185 34.55 10.24 1.01
C PHE A 185 33.80 10.17 2.35
N ILE A 186 32.65 9.49 2.40
CA ILE A 186 31.89 9.28 3.65
C ILE A 186 32.70 8.44 4.64
N LYS A 187 33.47 7.47 4.16
CA LYS A 187 34.27 6.58 4.99
C LYS A 187 35.55 7.24 5.52
N ASN A 188 36.17 8.12 4.73
CA ASN A 188 37.49 8.69 5.00
C ASN A 188 37.47 10.18 5.39
N GLY A 189 36.33 10.85 5.35
CA GLY A 189 36.11 12.21 5.89
C GLY A 189 36.99 13.33 5.28
N ARG A 190 37.76 13.06 4.21
CA ARG A 190 38.69 14.03 3.62
C ARG A 190 38.10 14.71 2.39
N ARG A 191 38.05 16.05 2.41
CA ARG A 191 37.81 16.86 1.20
C ARG A 191 38.83 16.54 0.11
N PRO A 192 38.42 16.39 -1.15
CA PRO A 192 39.37 16.34 -2.25
C PRO A 192 40.14 17.67 -2.29
N LYS A 193 41.47 17.59 -2.37
CA LYS A 193 42.30 18.76 -2.65
C LYS A 193 42.01 19.18 -4.08
N THR A 194 41.41 20.35 -4.27
CA THR A 194 41.33 21.01 -5.56
C THR A 194 42.75 21.35 -6.00
N GLY A 195 43.20 20.72 -7.08
CA GLY A 195 44.37 21.10 -7.86
C GLY A 195 43.95 21.82 -9.11
#